data_AF-A0A1H8M2U7-F1
#
_entry.id   AF-A0A1H8M2U7-F1
#
_cell.length_a   1.000
_cell.length_b   1.000
_cell.length_c   1.000
_cell.angle_alpha   90.00
_cell.angle_beta   90.00
_cell.angle_gamma   90.00
#
_symmetry.space_group_name_H-M   'P 1'
#
loop_
_entity.id
_entity.type
_entity.pdbx_description
1 polymer ?
#
loop_
_entity_poly.entity_id
_entity_poly.type
_entity_poly.pdbx_seq_one_letter_code
_entity_poly.pdbx_strand_id
1 'polypeptide(L)' 'MSKNSQQFSSATSVDDLYVLVRWPFVQDLMEADWFRSECVLYQAFDDQEHLDSAYFVPLNRLYEFRTAD' A
#
# COMPACT_ATOMS: atom_id res chain seq x y z
N MET A 1 -23.55 26.92 0.20
CA MET A 1 -22.88 25.86 0.98
C MET A 1 -22.62 24.70 0.03
N SER A 2 -21.40 24.58 -0.49
CA SER A 2 -21.03 23.54 -1.44
C SER A 2 -21.00 22.18 -0.74
N LYS A 3 -21.74 21.23 -1.30
CA LYS A 3 -21.80 19.84 -0.84
C LYS A 3 -20.43 19.20 -1.06
N ASN A 4 -19.63 19.03 -0.01
CA ASN A 4 -18.52 18.08 -0.03
C ASN A 4 -19.11 16.67 0.16
N SER A 5 -19.77 16.20 -0.89
CA SER A 5 -20.05 14.78 -1.09
C SER A 5 -18.74 14.14 -1.52
N GLN A 6 -17.82 13.87 -0.58
CA GLN A 6 -16.75 12.93 -0.88
C GLN A 6 -17.39 11.55 -1.02
N GLN A 7 -17.87 11.28 -2.25
CA GLN A 7 -18.16 9.94 -2.71
C GLN A 7 -16.82 9.20 -2.71
N PHE A 8 -16.59 8.37 -1.69
CA PHE A 8 -15.65 7.27 -1.81
C PHE A 8 -16.25 6.28 -2.81
N SER A 9 -16.13 6.57 -4.11
CA SER A 9 -16.57 5.64 -5.14
C SER A 9 -15.58 4.48 -5.19
N SER A 10 -16.01 3.38 -4.59
CA SER A 10 -15.91 2.02 -5.14
C SER A 10 -14.50 1.47 -5.36
N ALA A 11 -13.88 0.97 -4.29
CA ALA A 11 -13.17 -0.31 -4.43
C ALA A 11 -14.24 -1.39 -4.59
N THR A 12 -14.43 -1.87 -5.82
CA THR A 12 -15.49 -2.81 -6.19
C THR A 12 -15.01 -4.26 -6.22
N SER A 13 -13.69 -4.47 -6.19
CA SER A 13 -13.02 -5.77 -6.08
C SER A 13 -11.90 -5.72 -5.03
N VAL A 14 -11.56 -6.87 -4.48
CA VAL A 14 -10.39 -7.07 -3.60
C VAL A 14 -9.08 -6.75 -4.33
N ASP A 15 -9.06 -6.92 -5.66
CA ASP A 15 -7.90 -6.64 -6.52
C ASP A 15 -7.51 -5.16 -6.54
N ASP A 16 -8.43 -4.27 -6.18
CA ASP A 16 -8.21 -2.81 -6.15
C ASP A 16 -7.81 -2.29 -4.76
N LEU A 17 -7.75 -3.17 -3.75
CA LEU A 17 -7.45 -2.79 -2.37
C LEU A 17 -5.95 -2.80 -2.10
N TYR A 18 -5.50 -1.74 -1.45
CA TYR A 18 -4.13 -1.59 -0.99
C TYR A 18 -4.07 -1.44 0.52
N VAL A 19 -3.03 -2.00 1.12
CA VAL A 19 -2.74 -1.89 2.56
C VAL A 19 -1.42 -1.17 2.75
N LEU A 20 -1.39 -0.20 3.67
CA LEU A 20 -0.14 0.46 4.04
C LEU A 20 0.72 -0.48 4.88
N VAL A 21 1.85 -0.92 4.33
CA VAL A 21 2.87 -1.72 5.00
C VAL A 21 4.07 -0.81 5.31
N ARG A 22 4.50 -0.82 6.57
CA ARG A 22 5.62 -0.01 7.04
C ARG A 22 6.88 -0.86 7.20
N TRP A 23 8.02 -0.21 7.29
CA TRP A 23 9.24 -0.81 7.81
C TRP A 23 9.01 -1.42 9.22
N PRO A 24 9.70 -2.51 9.60
CA PRO A 24 10.58 -3.33 8.78
C PRO A 24 9.84 -4.35 7.90
N PHE A 25 8.53 -4.53 8.10
CA PHE A 25 7.75 -5.59 7.44
C PHE A 25 7.74 -5.51 5.92
N VAL A 26 7.93 -4.32 5.35
CA VAL A 26 8.02 -4.18 3.91
C VAL A 26 9.29 -4.79 3.32
N GLN A 27 10.35 -5.01 4.12
CA GLN A 27 11.63 -5.55 3.65
C GLN A 27 11.48 -6.87 2.91
N ASP A 28 10.70 -7.79 3.47
CA ASP A 28 10.52 -9.14 2.90
C ASP A 28 9.81 -9.09 1.53
N LEU A 29 9.04 -8.04 1.29
CA LEU A 29 8.31 -7.84 0.03
C LEU A 29 9.18 -7.18 -1.05
N MET A 30 10.23 -6.45 -0.67
CA MET A 30 11.07 -5.67 -1.60
C MET A 30 11.85 -6.53 -2.59
N GLU A 31 12.04 -7.82 -2.28
CA GLU A 31 12.72 -8.79 -3.14
C GLU A 31 11.79 -9.37 -4.22
N ALA A 32 10.47 -9.21 -4.09
CA ALA A 32 9.53 -9.75 -5.04
C ALA A 32 9.55 -8.99 -6.37
N ASP A 33 9.54 -9.71 -7.49
CA ASP A 33 9.60 -9.13 -8.84
C ASP A 33 8.48 -8.11 -9.12
N TRP A 34 7.30 -8.31 -8.50
CA TRP A 34 6.13 -7.44 -8.64
C TRP A 34 6.20 -6.17 -7.79
N PHE A 35 7.08 -6.11 -6.79
CA PHE A 35 7.06 -5.06 -5.77
C PHE A 35 7.22 -3.67 -6.38
N ARG A 36 8.22 -3.49 -7.24
CA ARG A 36 8.52 -2.17 -7.84
C ARG A 36 7.49 -1.70 -8.84
N SER A 37 6.77 -2.62 -9.49
CA SER A 37 5.74 -2.29 -10.48
C SER A 37 4.37 -2.05 -9.86
N GLU A 38 4.07 -2.70 -8.74
CA GLU A 38 2.70 -2.74 -8.20
C GLU A 38 2.53 -1.96 -6.89
N CYS A 39 3.58 -1.79 -6.08
CA CYS A 39 3.50 -1.04 -4.82
C CYS A 39 3.64 0.47 -5.04
N VAL A 40 2.95 1.25 -4.21
CA VAL A 40 3.03 2.72 -4.24
C VAL A 40 3.72 3.23 -2.98
N LEU A 41 4.83 3.96 -3.14
CA LEU A 41 5.55 4.58 -2.03
C LEU A 41 4.64 5.57 -1.29
N TYR A 42 4.51 5.42 0.02
CA TYR A 42 3.82 6.39 0.86
C TYR A 42 4.78 7.53 1.20
N GLN A 43 4.56 8.69 0.58
CA GLN A 43 5.25 9.94 0.90
C GLN A 43 4.36 10.79 1.79
N ALA A 44 4.73 10.96 3.07
CA ALA A 44 4.10 11.96 3.93
C ALA A 44 4.70 13.34 3.61
N PHE A 45 3.84 14.33 3.33
CA PHE A 45 4.24 15.68 2.90
C PHE A 45 4.51 16.67 4.06
N ASP A 46 4.68 16.18 5.28
CA ASP A 46 5.05 17.02 6.41
C ASP A 46 6.39 16.58 6.97
N ASP A 47 7.15 17.55 7.49
CA ASP A 47 8.54 17.52 7.99
C ASP A 47 8.81 16.52 9.14
N GLN A 48 8.26 15.31 9.08
CA GLN A 48 8.55 14.24 10.03
C GLN A 48 9.88 13.58 9.67
N GLU A 49 10.86 13.93 10.50
CA GLU A 49 12.11 13.23 10.73
C GLU A 49 11.95 11.71 10.56
N HIS A 50 12.77 11.14 9.68
CA HIS A 50 13.05 9.70 9.59
C HIS A 50 11.86 8.83 9.22
N LEU A 51 11.18 9.14 8.11
CA LEU A 51 10.16 8.27 7.52
C LEU A 51 10.79 6.95 7.04
N ASP A 52 10.77 5.97 7.94
CA ASP A 52 10.82 4.56 7.63
C ASP A 52 10.02 4.28 6.35
N SER A 53 10.67 3.71 5.33
CA SER A 53 10.05 3.51 4.03
C SER A 53 8.77 2.68 4.19
N ALA A 54 7.65 3.25 3.77
CA ALA A 54 6.33 2.61 3.82
C ALA A 54 5.71 2.60 2.43
N TYR A 55 4.99 1.54 2.11
CA TYR A 55 4.40 1.34 0.80
C TYR A 55 2.95 0.89 0.94
N PHE A 56 2.08 1.37 0.06
CA PHE A 56 0.81 0.73 -0.21
C PHE A 56 1.06 -0.51 -1.06
N VAL A 57 0.74 -1.68 -0.50
CA VAL A 57 0.92 -2.99 -1.12
C VAL A 57 -0.45 -3.54 -1.54
N PRO A 58 -0.61 -4.10 -2.74
CA PRO A 58 -1.86 -4.76 -3.14
C PRO A 58 -2.24 -5.89 -2.18
N LEU A 59 -3.51 -5.93 -1.76
CA LEU A 59 -3.99 -6.89 -0.78
C LEU A 59 -3.92 -8.35 -1.29
N ASN A 60 -4.18 -8.56 -2.58
CA ASN A 60 -4.04 -9.87 -3.23
C ASN A 60 -2.60 -10.42 -3.12
N ARG A 61 -1.58 -9.58 -3.33
CA ARG A 61 -0.16 -9.95 -3.19
C ARG A 61 0.20 -10.37 -1.78
N LEU A 62 -0.37 -9.72 -0.76
CA LEU A 62 -0.15 -10.11 0.64
C LEU A 62 -0.76 -11.49 0.95
N TYR A 63 -1.88 -11.85 0.33
CA TYR A 63 -2.45 -13.19 0.48
C TYR A 63 -1.58 -14.26 -0.20
N GLU A 64 -1.11 -14.01 -1.42
CA GLU A 64 -0.20 -14.89 -2.15
C GLU A 64 1.10 -15.11 -1.38
N PHE A 65 1.69 -14.02 -0.88
CA PHE A 65 2.94 -14.06 -0.11
C PHE A 65 2.80 -14.92 1.15
N ARG A 66 1.72 -14.76 1.92
CA ARG A 66 1.45 -15.58 3.12
C ARG A 66 1.29 -17.07 2.81
N THR A 67 0.85 -17.43 1.61
CA THR A 67 0.67 -18.83 1.22
C THR A 67 1.91 -19.47 0.61
N ALA A 68 2.99 -18.71 0.40
CA ALA A 68 4.25 -19.20 -0.15
C ALA A 68 5.25 -19.69 0.92
N ASP A 69 4.94 -19.48 2.21
CA ASP A 69 5.61 -20.10 3.38
C ASP A 69 4.98 -21.46 3.75
#